data_AF-A0A3D0SBD1-F1
#
_entry.id   AF-A0A3D0SBD1-F1
#
_cell.length_a   1.000
_cell.length_b   1.000
_cell.length_c   1.000
_cell.angle_alpha   90.00
_cell.angle_beta   90.00
_cell.angle_gamma   90.00
#
_symmetry.space_group_name_H-M   'P 1'
#
loop_
_entity.id
_entity.type
_entity.pdbx_description
1 polymer ?
#
loop_
_entity_poly.entity_id
_entity_poly.type
_entity_poly.pdbx_seq_one_letter_code
_entity_poly.pdbx_strand_id
1 'polypeptide(L)' 'MPYNTVGLIGKAAHEGAHVSLNALADYLRAKQCTILVEESVAQEMDGDDFTVCDLVSIGKQADLAVVVGGDGNML' A
#
# COMPACT_ATOMS: atom_id res chain seq x y z
N MET A 1 8.39 -9.39 11.64
CA MET A 1 7.61 -10.14 10.62
C MET A 1 8.60 -10.60 9.55
N PRO A 2 8.37 -11.65 8.74
CA PRO A 2 9.32 -12.02 7.67
C PRO A 2 9.51 -10.93 6.59
N TYR A 3 8.55 -10.01 6.45
CA TYR A 3 8.61 -8.87 5.53
C TYR A 3 8.81 -7.57 6.32
N ASN A 4 9.83 -6.79 5.96
CA ASN A 4 10.15 -5.53 6.62
C ASN A 4 9.60 -4.34 5.85
N THR A 5 9.56 -4.43 4.51
CA THR A 5 9.02 -3.39 3.63
C THR A 5 7.83 -3.93 2.86
N VAL A 6 6.68 -3.26 2.96
CA VAL A 6 5.44 -3.67 2.31
C VAL A 6 4.93 -2.56 1.39
N GLY A 7 4.68 -2.91 0.13
CA GLY A 7 4.05 -2.03 -0.85
C GLY A 7 2.54 -2.16 -0.85
N LEU A 8 1.81 -1.06 -0.80
CA LEU A 8 0.36 -0.98 -0.92
C LEU A 8 -0.01 -0.39 -2.27
N ILE A 9 -0.77 -1.15 -3.06
CA ILE A 9 -1.18 -0.79 -4.42
C ILE A 9 -2.70 -0.88 -4.49
N GLY A 10 -3.36 0.08 -5.12
CA GLY A 10 -4.80 0.06 -5.30
C GLY A 10 -5.24 0.94 -6.47
N LYS A 11 -6.53 1.26 -6.55
CA LYS A 11 -7.08 2.19 -7.55
C LYS A 11 -7.94 3.25 -6.85
N ALA A 12 -7.70 4.50 -7.23
CA ALA A 12 -8.28 5.73 -6.68
C ALA A 12 -9.81 5.93 -6.83
N ALA A 13 -10.61 4.87 -6.95
CA ALA A 13 -11.98 4.96 -7.49
C ALA A 13 -13.05 4.24 -6.66
N HIS A 14 -12.72 3.66 -5.52
CA HIS A 14 -13.70 2.94 -4.70
C HIS A 14 -13.51 3.27 -3.21
N GLU A 15 -14.54 3.86 -2.58
CA GLU A 15 -14.57 4.14 -1.13
C GLU A 15 -14.25 2.91 -0.27
N GLY A 16 -14.55 1.70 -0.76
CA GLY A 16 -14.19 0.45 -0.08
C GLY A 16 -12.68 0.14 -0.07
N ALA A 17 -11.93 0.64 -1.06
CA ALA A 17 -10.48 0.49 -1.13
C ALA A 17 -9.78 1.36 -0.07
N HIS A 18 -10.23 2.61 0.11
CA HIS A 18 -9.73 3.52 1.15
C HIS A 18 -9.77 2.90 2.55
N VAL A 19 -10.92 2.38 2.98
CA VAL A 19 -11.07 1.78 4.32
C VAL A 19 -10.14 0.58 4.49
N SER A 20 -10.02 -0.25 3.47
CA SER A 20 -9.17 -1.45 3.49
C SER A 20 -7.68 -1.10 3.50
N LEU A 21 -7.27 -0.10 2.71
CA LEU A 21 -5.89 0.38 2.64
C LEU A 21 -5.44 0.96 3.99
N ASN A 22 -6.26 1.81 4.61
CA ASN A 22 -5.93 2.41 5.90
C ASN A 22 -5.87 1.36 7.02
N ALA A 23 -6.84 0.45 7.08
CA ALA A 23 -6.82 -0.64 8.06
C ALA A 23 -5.58 -1.54 7.90
N LEU A 24 -5.17 -1.81 6.66
CA LEU A 24 -3.98 -2.60 6.36
C LEU A 24 -2.70 -1.83 6.72
N ALA A 25 -2.62 -0.54 6.40
CA ALA A 25 -1.49 0.30 6.77
C ALA A 25 -1.31 0.36 8.29
N ASP A 26 -2.39 0.59 9.05
CA ASP A 26 -2.33 0.61 10.51
C ASP A 26 -1.86 -0.72 11.11
N TYR A 27 -2.34 -1.83 10.57
CA TYR A 27 -1.87 -3.16 10.97
C TYR A 27 -0.37 -3.34 10.71
N LEU A 28 0.12 -2.92 9.54
CA LEU A 28 1.54 -3.03 9.17
C LEU A 28 2.42 -2.09 9.99
N ARG A 29 1.97 -0.86 10.28
CA ARG A 29 2.64 0.09 11.19
C ARG A 29 2.78 -0.52 12.58
N ALA A 30 1.72 -1.12 13.13
CA ALA A 30 1.76 -1.80 14.41
C ALA A 30 2.74 -3.00 14.43
N LYS A 31 3.09 -3.55 13.27
CA LYS A 31 4.12 -4.57 13.08
C LYS A 31 5.51 -4.02 12.79
N GLN A 32 5.68 -2.69 12.80
CA GLN A 32 6.93 -1.98 12.52
C GLN A 32 7.46 -2.23 11.10
N CYS A 33 6.54 -2.39 10.14
CA CYS A 33 6.91 -2.48 8.72
C CYS A 33 7.07 -1.08 8.12
N THR A 34 8.04 -0.91 7.23
CA THR A 34 8.12 0.23 6.32
C THR A 34 7.02 0.09 5.27
N ILE A 35 6.23 1.14 5.07
CA ILE A 35 5.11 1.13 4.12
C ILE A 35 5.46 1.98 2.92
N LEU A 36 5.37 1.38 1.73
CA LEU A 36 5.43 2.08 0.45
C LEU A 36 4.02 2.15 -0.12
N VAL A 37 3.61 3.30 -0.62
CA VAL A 37 2.25 3.53 -1.13
C VAL A 37 2.35 4.00 -2.56
N GLU A 38 1.56 3.37 -3.44
CA GLU A 38 1.51 3.75 -4.84
C GLU A 38 0.84 5.13 -5.01
N GLU A 39 1.40 5.95 -5.91
CA GLU A 39 1.03 7.36 -6.10
C GLU A 39 -0.47 7.57 -6.32
N SER A 40 -1.16 6.66 -7.02
CA SER A 40 -2.59 6.81 -7.32
C SER A 40 -3.47 6.68 -6.08
N VAL A 41 -3.03 6.00 -5.02
CA VAL A 41 -3.82 5.80 -3.80
C VAL A 41 -3.27 6.56 -2.59
N ALA A 42 -2.15 7.26 -2.75
CA ALA A 42 -1.56 8.05 -1.67
C ALA A 42 -2.49 9.13 -1.10
N GLN A 43 -3.35 9.72 -1.95
CA GLN A 43 -4.34 10.73 -1.52
C GLN A 43 -5.50 10.13 -0.70
N GLU A 44 -5.68 8.81 -0.73
CA GLU A 44 -6.68 8.07 0.04
C GLU A 44 -6.11 7.50 1.35
N MET A 45 -4.87 7.83 1.70
CA MET A 45 -4.23 7.32 2.90
C MET A 45 -4.25 8.38 4.01
N ASP A 46 -4.56 7.91 5.22
CA ASP A 46 -4.53 8.71 6.43
C ASP A 46 -3.12 8.71 7.03
N GLY A 47 -2.67 9.90 7.44
CA GLY A 47 -1.38 10.15 8.06
C GLY A 47 -0.21 10.26 7.09
N ASP A 48 0.99 10.47 7.63
CA ASP A 48 2.20 10.74 6.83
C ASP A 48 3.30 9.67 7.03
N ASP A 49 2.98 8.59 7.77
CA ASP A 49 3.92 7.52 8.09
C ASP A 49 3.89 6.41 7.01
N PHE A 50 4.20 6.82 5.78
CA PHE A 50 4.46 5.98 4.61
C PHE A 50 5.28 6.75 3.57
N THR A 51 5.93 6.02 2.67
CA THR A 51 6.65 6.61 1.53
C THR A 51 5.83 6.44 0.27
N VAL A 52 5.49 7.55 -0.38
CA VAL A 52 4.83 7.51 -1.69
C VAL A 52 5.86 7.25 -2.78
N CYS A 53 5.63 6.27 -3.66
CA CYS A 53 6.49 6.00 -4.81
C CYS A 53 5.77 5.27 -5.96
N ASP A 54 6.37 5.30 -7.15
CA ASP A 54 5.83 4.61 -8.32
C ASP A 54 5.87 3.08 -8.18
N LEU A 55 5.06 2.40 -8.99
CA LEU A 55 4.94 0.93 -8.98
C LEU A 55 6.29 0.22 -9.20
N VAL A 56 7.18 0.81 -10.01
CA VAL A 56 8.51 0.25 -10.29
C VAL A 56 9.39 0.30 -9.04
N SER A 57 9.31 1.38 -8.27
CA SER A 57 10.04 1.60 -7.02
C SER A 57 9.53 0.68 -5.94
N ILE A 58 8.22 0.44 -5.87
CA ILE A 58 7.63 -0.60 -5.01
C ILE A 58 8.20 -1.97 -5.37
N GLY A 59 8.18 -2.34 -6.65
CA GLY A 59 8.70 -3.64 -7.12
C GLY A 59 10.20 -3.85 -6.86
N LYS A 60 10.98 -2.79 -6.68
CA LYS A 60 12.42 -2.87 -6.34
C LYS A 60 12.70 -2.92 -4.84
N GLN A 61 11.82 -2.37 -4.01
CA GLN A 61 12.10 -2.11 -2.59
C GLN A 61 11.26 -2.94 -1.63
N ALA A 62 10.05 -3.36 -2.04
CA ALA A 62 9.15 -4.10 -1.18
C ALA A 62 9.54 -5.58 -1.10
N ASP A 63 9.50 -6.14 0.11
CA ASP A 63 9.60 -7.58 0.33
C ASP A 63 8.27 -8.28 0.01
N LEU A 64 7.16 -7.53 0.10
CA LEU A 64 5.80 -7.96 -0.18
C LEU A 64 5.02 -6.80 -0.79
N ALA A 65 4.29 -7.06 -1.89
CA ALA A 65 3.31 -6.12 -2.43
C ALA A 65 1.90 -6.64 -2.16
N VAL A 66 1.05 -5.79 -1.58
CA VAL A 66 -0.36 -6.07 -1.33
C VAL A 66 -1.19 -5.18 -2.25
N VAL A 67 -2.01 -5.83 -3.05
CA VAL A 67 -2.86 -5.19 -4.03
C VAL A 67 -4.30 -5.20 -3.51
N VAL A 68 -4.89 -4.02 -3.31
CA VAL A 68 -6.26 -3.83 -2.83
C VAL A 68 -7.14 -3.40 -4.01
N GLY A 69 -7.92 -4.34 -4.55
CA GLY A 69 -8.75 -4.16 -5.75
C GLY A 69 -9.26 -5.49 -6.31
N GLY A 70 -9.94 -5.45 -7.48
CA GLY A 70 -10.44 -6.64 -8.19
C GLY A 70 -9.52 -7.14 -9.32
N ASP A 71 -10.00 -8.10 -10.13
CA ASP A 71 -9.25 -8.91 -11.12
C ASP A 71 -8.37 -8.14 -12.14
N GLY A 72 -8.58 -6.84 -12.34
CA GLY A 72 -7.77 -6.01 -13.25
C GLY A 72 -6.46 -5.47 -12.64
N ASN A 73 -6.18 -5.71 -11.36
CA ASN A 73 -5.09 -5.06 -10.61
C ASN A 73 -3.82 -5.91 -10.50
N MET A 74 -3.82 -7.11 -11.10
CA MET A 74 -2.71 -8.08 -11.06
C MET A 74 -2.24 -8.39 -12.49
N LEU A 75 -1.90 -7.35 -13.26
CA LEU A 75 -1.34 -7.47 -14.61
C LEU A 75 -0.06 -6.63 -14.75
#